data_AF-K1T2S2-F1
#
_entry.id   AF-K1T2S2-F1
#
_cell.length_a   1.000
_cell.length_b   1.000
_cell.length_c   1.000
_cell.angle_alpha   90.00
_cell.angle_beta   90.00
_cell.angle_gamma   90.00
#
_symmetry.space_group_name_H-M   'P 1'
#
loop_
_entity.id
_entity.type
_entity.pdbx_description
1 polymer ?
#
loop_
_entity_poly.entity_id
_entity_poly.type
_entity_poly.pdbx_seq_one_letter_code
_entity_poly.pdbx_strand_id
1 'polypeptide(L)'
;MGPCAGGAVYSPGLTDFIIMKEQTSYMFLTGPKVVKTVTGEDIDAEHLGGASVHATKSGVTHFAAKTEEEAIEMIKSLLSYIPSNNTEEAPRVECTDPIDRMDDTLNEIIPDDPNQAYDMYKVIGAVTDNGEFFEVQPKFAKNIITGFARFNGQSVGIVANQPAAYAGVLDVNASRKAARFVRFCDAF
;
A
#
# COMPACT_ATOMS: atom_id res chain seq x y z
N MET A 1 14.82 8.24 -2.55
CA MET A 1 14.58 9.58 -1.94
C MET A 1 15.18 10.73 -2.75
N GLY A 2 15.29 10.60 -4.07
CA GLY A 2 15.86 11.64 -4.93
C GLY A 2 15.55 11.33 -6.40
N PRO A 3 16.28 11.94 -7.33
CA PRO A 3 16.14 11.68 -8.77
C PRO A 3 16.47 10.22 -9.12
N CYS A 4 15.60 9.56 -9.88
CA CYS A 4 15.87 8.23 -10.44
C CYS A 4 15.29 8.16 -11.85
N ALA A 5 16.13 8.19 -12.89
CA ALA A 5 15.68 8.33 -14.27
C ALA A 5 16.38 7.35 -15.22
N GLY A 6 15.72 7.05 -16.35
CA GLY A 6 16.27 6.17 -17.37
C GLY A 6 16.47 4.75 -16.84
N GLY A 7 17.64 4.15 -17.10
CA GLY A 7 17.92 2.77 -16.69
C GLY A 7 17.86 2.53 -15.16
N ALA A 8 18.03 3.58 -14.36
CA ALA A 8 18.02 3.46 -12.89
C ALA A 8 16.65 2.99 -12.34
N VAL A 9 15.55 3.25 -13.05
CA VAL A 9 14.20 2.92 -12.57
C VAL A 9 13.88 1.43 -12.65
N TYR A 10 14.64 0.66 -13.45
CA TYR A 10 14.37 -0.76 -13.61
C TYR A 10 14.66 -1.56 -12.34
N SER A 11 15.70 -1.20 -11.58
CA SER A 11 16.02 -1.91 -10.34
C SER A 11 14.91 -1.76 -9.29
N PRO A 12 14.43 -0.54 -8.92
CA PRO A 12 13.24 -0.39 -8.09
C PRO A 12 12.01 -1.08 -8.68
N GLY A 13 11.83 -1.05 -10.00
CA GLY A 13 10.71 -1.72 -10.67
C GLY A 13 10.68 -3.25 -10.50
N LEU A 14 11.79 -3.85 -10.07
CA LEU A 14 11.93 -5.30 -9.83
C LEU A 14 11.90 -5.66 -8.33
N THR A 15 12.00 -4.70 -7.42
CA THR A 15 11.90 -4.95 -5.97
C THR A 15 10.45 -5.05 -5.52
N ASP A 16 10.21 -5.69 -4.38
CA ASP A 16 8.85 -5.95 -3.87
C ASP A 16 8.10 -4.66 -3.50
N PHE A 17 8.76 -3.79 -2.74
CA PHE A 17 8.19 -2.50 -2.31
C PHE A 17 9.04 -1.33 -2.78
N ILE A 18 8.37 -0.21 -3.02
CA ILE A 18 8.96 1.07 -3.42
C ILE A 18 8.38 2.12 -2.49
N ILE A 19 9.28 2.88 -1.84
CA ILE A 19 8.95 3.99 -0.95
C ILE A 19 9.55 5.25 -1.56
N MET A 20 8.71 6.24 -1.81
CA MET A 20 9.11 7.53 -2.36
C MET A 20 8.92 8.64 -1.31
N LYS A 21 9.78 9.66 -1.38
CA LYS A 21 9.62 10.89 -0.60
C LYS A 21 8.91 11.94 -1.46
N GLU A 22 7.85 12.54 -0.93
CA GLU A 22 7.09 13.58 -1.60
C GLU A 22 8.00 14.80 -1.90
N GLN A 23 7.71 15.51 -2.99
CA GLN A 23 8.38 16.75 -3.44
C GLN A 23 9.85 16.65 -3.84
N THR A 24 10.62 15.69 -3.33
CA THR A 24 12.07 15.60 -3.61
C THR A 24 12.45 14.39 -4.45
N SER A 25 11.58 13.38 -4.58
CA SER A 25 11.86 12.18 -5.37
C SER A 25 10.93 12.03 -6.56
N TYR A 26 11.49 11.60 -7.68
CA TYR A 26 10.76 11.37 -8.92
C TYR A 26 11.37 10.21 -9.71
N MET A 27 10.53 9.49 -10.45
CA MET A 27 10.90 8.36 -11.30
C MET A 27 10.29 8.44 -12.71
N PHE A 28 11.10 8.25 -13.74
CA PHE A 28 10.62 8.12 -15.12
C PHE A 28 11.67 7.50 -16.04
N LEU A 29 11.22 6.78 -17.07
CA LEU A 29 12.12 6.26 -18.10
C LEU A 29 12.66 7.38 -19.00
N THR A 30 11.80 8.32 -19.37
CA THR A 30 12.13 9.43 -20.28
C THR A 30 11.78 10.73 -19.59
N GLY A 31 12.76 11.64 -19.50
CA GLY A 31 12.60 12.87 -18.74
C GLY A 31 11.80 13.96 -19.46
N PRO A 32 11.37 15.00 -18.72
CA PRO A 32 10.50 16.07 -19.22
C PRO A 32 10.96 16.74 -20.51
N LYS A 33 12.27 17.01 -20.61
CA LYS A 33 12.86 17.66 -21.81
C LYS A 33 12.65 16.83 -23.07
N VAL A 34 12.81 15.51 -22.98
CA VAL A 34 12.63 14.60 -24.12
C VAL A 34 11.15 14.45 -24.45
N VAL A 35 10.27 14.37 -23.43
CA VAL A 35 8.81 14.38 -23.61
C VAL A 35 8.39 15.62 -24.41
N LYS A 36 8.85 16.81 -24.02
CA LYS A 36 8.56 18.06 -24.72
C LYS A 36 9.05 18.06 -26.17
N THR A 37 10.28 17.62 -26.41
CA THR A 37 10.84 17.60 -27.77
C THR A 37 10.13 16.62 -28.70
N VAL A 38 9.67 15.46 -28.18
CA VAL A 38 9.08 14.39 -29.01
C VAL A 38 7.56 14.52 -29.15
N THR A 39 6.87 14.90 -28.08
CA THR A 39 5.40 14.92 -28.04
C THR A 39 4.80 16.33 -28.06
N GLY A 40 5.62 17.36 -27.77
CA GLY A 40 5.16 18.73 -27.59
C GLY A 40 4.56 19.03 -26.21
N GLU A 41 4.41 18.04 -25.33
CA GLU A 41 3.84 18.22 -24.00
C GLU A 41 4.83 18.90 -23.04
N ASP A 42 4.40 20.00 -22.42
CA ASP A 42 5.19 20.74 -21.42
C ASP A 42 4.77 20.33 -20.01
N ILE A 43 5.56 19.48 -19.39
CA ILE A 43 5.32 18.91 -18.05
C ILE A 43 6.62 19.00 -17.24
N ASP A 44 6.53 19.17 -15.92
CA ASP A 44 7.71 19.15 -15.05
C ASP A 44 7.98 17.75 -14.47
N ALA A 45 9.08 17.58 -13.73
CA ALA A 45 9.47 16.28 -13.18
C ALA A 45 8.49 15.75 -12.11
N GLU A 46 7.88 16.64 -11.31
CA GLU A 46 6.96 16.25 -10.24
C GLU A 46 5.63 15.77 -10.82
N HIS A 47 5.12 16.47 -11.84
CA HIS A 47 3.88 16.10 -12.53
C HIS A 47 4.07 14.91 -13.48
N LEU A 48 5.28 14.68 -13.99
CA LEU A 48 5.59 13.51 -14.82
C LEU A 48 5.75 12.23 -14.01
N GLY A 49 6.45 12.29 -12.87
CA GLY A 49 6.88 11.10 -12.14
C GLY A 49 7.16 11.32 -10.66
N GLY A 50 6.58 12.36 -10.05
CA GLY A 50 6.67 12.59 -8.62
C GLY A 50 5.99 11.49 -7.80
N ALA A 51 6.26 11.47 -6.50
CA ALA A 51 5.72 10.46 -5.58
C ALA A 51 4.18 10.37 -5.63
N SER A 52 3.49 11.52 -5.75
CA SER A 52 2.04 11.58 -5.85
C SER A 52 1.49 10.89 -7.10
N VAL A 53 2.14 11.09 -8.26
CA VAL A 53 1.76 10.44 -9.53
C VAL A 53 1.91 8.93 -9.42
N HIS A 54 3.00 8.47 -8.82
CA HIS A 54 3.23 7.04 -8.60
C HIS A 54 2.33 6.42 -7.55
N ALA A 55 1.92 7.17 -6.53
CA ALA A 55 1.08 6.67 -5.44
C ALA A 55 -0.40 6.64 -5.79
N THR A 56 -0.85 7.42 -6.78
CA THR A 56 -2.28 7.61 -7.07
C THR A 56 -2.69 7.18 -8.47
N LYS A 57 -1.82 7.35 -9.47
CA LYS A 57 -2.15 7.10 -10.88
C LYS A 57 -1.51 5.83 -11.44
N SER A 58 -0.19 5.70 -11.34
CA SER A 58 0.50 4.56 -11.96
C SER A 58 0.62 3.32 -11.07
N GLY A 59 0.50 3.48 -9.74
CA GLY A 59 0.62 2.38 -8.78
C GLY A 59 2.04 1.84 -8.62
N VAL A 60 3.06 2.58 -9.07
CA VAL A 60 4.47 2.16 -9.01
C VAL A 60 5.00 2.27 -7.58
N THR A 61 4.70 3.35 -6.85
CA THR A 61 5.14 3.47 -5.45
C THR A 61 4.10 2.87 -4.52
N HIS A 62 4.56 2.15 -3.51
CA HIS A 62 3.72 1.48 -2.53
C HIS A 62 3.43 2.41 -1.35
N PHE A 63 4.40 3.27 -1.04
CA PHE A 63 4.32 4.26 0.03
C PHE A 63 4.87 5.61 -0.45
N ALA A 64 4.31 6.69 0.10
CA ALA A 64 4.76 8.05 -0.12
C ALA A 64 4.90 8.73 1.24
N ALA A 65 6.13 9.06 1.62
CA ALA A 65 6.47 9.71 2.89
C ALA A 65 6.74 11.20 2.67
N LYS A 66 6.42 12.03 3.67
CA LYS A 66 6.67 13.47 3.63
C LYS A 66 8.12 13.80 3.98
N THR A 67 8.74 13.01 4.86
CA THR A 67 10.13 13.19 5.27
C THR A 67 10.95 11.90 5.12
N GLU A 68 12.27 12.01 5.28
CA GLU A 68 13.15 10.84 5.20
C GLU A 68 13.03 9.98 6.45
N GLU A 69 12.84 10.61 7.60
CA GLU A 69 12.58 9.97 8.88
C GLU A 69 11.30 9.13 8.80
N GLU A 70 10.21 9.71 8.27
CA GLU A 70 8.95 8.98 8.08
C GLU A 70 9.13 7.77 7.16
N ALA A 71 9.87 7.91 6.06
CA ALA A 71 10.16 6.79 5.18
C ALA A 71 11.02 5.71 5.86
N ILE A 72 11.98 6.08 6.71
CA ILE A 72 12.77 5.12 7.49
C ILE A 72 11.87 4.38 8.50
N GLU A 73 10.95 5.07 9.16
CA GLU A 73 9.98 4.44 10.07
C GLU A 73 9.01 3.51 9.33
N MET A 74 8.58 3.87 8.11
CA MET A 74 7.82 2.98 7.24
C MET A 74 8.62 1.72 6.86
N ILE A 75 9.92 1.86 6.57
CA ILE A 75 10.81 0.72 6.28
C ILE A 75 10.92 -0.19 7.49
N LYS A 76 11.18 0.34 8.68
CA LYS A 76 11.27 -0.44 9.92
C LYS A 76 9.96 -1.17 10.21
N SER A 77 8.84 -0.48 10.05
CA SER A 77 7.50 -1.06 10.23
C SER A 77 7.27 -2.20 9.25
N LEU A 78 7.52 -1.98 7.95
CA LEU A 78 7.40 -3.00 6.91
C LEU A 78 8.25 -4.24 7.21
N LEU A 79 9.53 -4.05 7.55
CA LEU A 79 10.43 -5.15 7.89
C LEU A 79 9.99 -5.93 9.13
N SER A 80 9.26 -5.31 10.05
CA SER A 80 8.71 -6.01 11.22
C SER A 80 7.60 -7.03 10.88
N TYR A 81 7.02 -6.95 9.68
CA TYR A 81 5.97 -7.86 9.20
C TYR A 81 6.49 -8.97 8.29
N ILE A 82 7.75 -8.92 7.85
CA ILE A 82 8.30 -9.77 6.79
C ILE A 82 9.40 -10.67 7.38
N PRO A 83 9.44 -11.98 7.05
CA PRO A 83 10.54 -12.85 7.46
C PRO A 83 11.87 -12.43 6.82
N SER A 84 13.00 -12.82 7.41
CA SER A 84 14.32 -12.50 6.84
C SER A 84 14.55 -13.13 5.46
N ASN A 85 13.85 -14.23 5.18
CA ASN A 85 13.89 -14.98 3.92
C ASN A 85 12.67 -15.92 3.82
N ASN A 86 12.52 -16.59 2.67
CA ASN A 86 11.39 -17.48 2.35
C ASN A 86 11.40 -18.86 3.05
N THR A 87 12.31 -19.09 3.99
CA THR A 87 12.38 -20.32 4.79
C THR A 87 12.16 -20.07 6.29
N GLU A 88 12.06 -18.80 6.69
CA GLU A 88 11.79 -18.38 8.05
C GLU A 88 10.34 -17.94 8.19
N GLU A 89 9.81 -18.00 9.41
CA GLU A 89 8.52 -17.41 9.74
C GLU A 89 8.66 -15.91 10.02
N ALA A 90 7.61 -15.14 9.74
CA ALA A 90 7.59 -13.71 10.04
C ALA A 90 7.82 -13.47 11.55
N PRO A 91 8.52 -12.39 11.95
CA PRO A 91 8.80 -12.10 13.35
C PRO A 91 7.52 -11.98 14.18
N ARG A 92 7.40 -12.81 15.22
CA ARG A 92 6.30 -12.71 16.19
C ARG A 92 6.60 -11.61 17.21
N VAL A 93 5.60 -10.79 17.49
CA VAL A 93 5.67 -9.70 18.48
C VAL A 93 4.85 -10.07 19.72
N GLU A 94 5.22 -9.57 20.89
CA GLU A 94 4.39 -9.70 22.08
C GLU A 94 3.03 -9.01 21.84
N CYS A 95 1.94 -9.73 22.10
CA CYS A 95 0.59 -9.21 21.94
C CYS A 95 -0.11 -9.15 23.29
N THR A 96 -0.59 -7.95 23.64
CA THR A 96 -1.37 -7.69 24.85
C THR A 96 -2.88 -7.57 24.57
N ASP A 97 -3.30 -7.71 23.31
CA ASP A 97 -4.71 -7.71 22.92
C ASP A 97 -5.36 -9.05 23.33
N PRO A 98 -6.47 -9.05 24.08
CA PRO A 98 -7.16 -10.28 24.45
C PRO A 98 -7.60 -11.10 23.23
N ILE A 99 -7.27 -12.39 23.22
CA ILE A 99 -7.67 -13.33 22.15
C ILE A 99 -9.18 -13.50 22.02
N ASP A 100 -9.93 -13.13 23.05
CA ASP A 100 -11.38 -13.19 23.17
C ASP A 100 -12.04 -11.79 23.10
N ARG A 101 -11.31 -10.77 22.63
CA ARG A 101 -11.85 -9.42 22.44
C ARG A 101 -13.08 -9.49 21.53
N MET A 102 -14.19 -8.96 22.03
CA MET A 102 -15.43 -8.78 21.28
C MET A 102 -15.58 -7.31 20.89
N ASP A 103 -16.10 -7.06 19.71
CA ASP A 103 -16.43 -5.72 19.23
C ASP A 103 -17.88 -5.70 18.72
N ASP A 104 -18.78 -5.19 19.55
CA ASP A 104 -20.21 -5.12 19.24
C ASP A 104 -20.52 -4.26 18.01
N THR A 105 -19.60 -3.36 17.61
CA THR A 105 -19.80 -2.51 16.43
C THR A 105 -19.88 -3.32 15.14
N LEU A 106 -19.31 -4.53 15.11
CA LEU A 106 -19.38 -5.43 13.97
C LEU A 106 -20.80 -5.99 13.73
N ASN A 107 -21.67 -5.98 14.75
CA ASN A 107 -23.07 -6.38 14.59
C ASN A 107 -23.89 -5.35 13.82
N GLU A 108 -23.43 -4.09 13.78
CA GLU A 108 -24.16 -2.94 13.23
C GLU A 108 -23.48 -2.33 11.99
N ILE A 109 -22.32 -2.86 11.58
CA ILE A 109 -21.50 -2.24 10.54
C ILE A 109 -22.10 -2.35 9.13
N ILE A 110 -22.88 -3.40 8.86
CA ILE A 110 -23.54 -3.63 7.58
C ILE A 110 -24.88 -2.88 7.61
N PRO A 111 -25.09 -1.86 6.74
CA PRO A 111 -26.35 -1.14 6.69
C PRO A 111 -27.50 -2.02 6.19
N ASP A 112 -28.72 -1.76 6.67
CA ASP A 112 -29.94 -2.43 6.19
C ASP A 112 -30.26 -2.09 4.72
N ASP A 113 -29.94 -0.87 4.27
CA ASP A 113 -30.07 -0.47 2.87
C ASP A 113 -28.91 -1.04 2.04
N PRO A 114 -29.15 -1.93 1.06
CA PRO A 114 -28.09 -2.50 0.23
C PRO A 114 -27.36 -1.48 -0.64
N ASN A 115 -27.91 -0.26 -0.82
CA ASN A 115 -27.25 0.81 -1.55
C ASN A 115 -26.35 1.68 -0.68
N GLN A 116 -26.40 1.52 0.65
CA GLN A 116 -25.56 2.26 1.56
C GLN A 116 -24.23 1.52 1.77
N ALA A 117 -23.13 2.20 1.46
CA ALA A 117 -21.80 1.66 1.69
C ALA A 117 -21.40 1.73 3.17
N TYR A 118 -20.50 0.83 3.58
CA TYR A 118 -19.79 0.89 4.85
C TYR A 118 -18.28 0.98 4.62
N ASP A 119 -17.57 1.32 5.69
CA ASP A 119 -16.12 1.46 5.66
C ASP A 119 -15.43 0.19 6.14
N MET A 120 -14.78 -0.51 5.22
CA MET A 120 -14.05 -1.75 5.51
C MET A 120 -12.86 -1.54 6.46
N TYR A 121 -12.30 -0.33 6.59
CA TYR A 121 -11.24 -0.07 7.58
C TYR A 121 -11.72 -0.28 9.02
N LYS A 122 -13.01 -0.05 9.30
CA LYS A 122 -13.59 -0.31 10.61
C LYS A 122 -13.61 -1.79 10.94
N VAL A 123 -13.94 -2.64 9.95
CA VAL A 123 -13.89 -4.10 10.11
C VAL A 123 -12.45 -4.54 10.37
N ILE A 124 -11.50 -4.06 9.57
CA ILE A 124 -10.07 -4.40 9.73
C ILE A 124 -9.58 -4.02 11.13
N GLY A 125 -9.78 -2.77 11.55
CA GLY A 125 -9.36 -2.33 12.89
C GLY A 125 -10.09 -3.02 14.05
N ALA A 126 -11.32 -3.49 13.84
CA ALA A 126 -12.03 -4.24 14.86
C ALA A 126 -11.43 -5.65 15.07
N VAL A 127 -10.84 -6.27 14.04
CA VAL A 127 -10.36 -7.66 14.13
C VAL A 127 -8.85 -7.79 14.35
N THR A 128 -8.04 -6.80 13.97
CA THR A 128 -6.57 -6.89 14.10
C THR A 128 -6.09 -6.58 15.51
N ASP A 129 -4.93 -7.10 15.89
CA ASP A 129 -4.30 -6.81 17.18
C ASP A 129 -4.18 -5.29 17.40
N ASN A 130 -4.72 -4.79 18.51
CA ASN A 130 -4.77 -3.38 18.90
C ASN A 130 -5.40 -2.44 17.84
N GLY A 131 -6.14 -3.00 16.88
CA GLY A 131 -6.66 -2.30 15.72
C GLY A 131 -5.58 -1.76 14.78
N GLU A 132 -4.37 -2.28 14.85
CA GLU A 132 -3.25 -1.85 14.00
C GLU A 132 -3.37 -2.44 12.59
N PHE A 133 -3.08 -1.60 11.60
CA PHE A 133 -3.04 -2.00 10.20
C PHE A 133 -2.01 -1.16 9.44
N PHE A 134 -1.05 -1.83 8.81
CA PHE A 134 -0.02 -1.21 7.98
C PHE A 134 -0.39 -1.36 6.51
N GLU A 135 -1.10 -0.36 5.98
CA GLU A 135 -1.65 -0.40 4.63
C GLU A 135 -0.59 -0.21 3.53
N VAL A 136 -0.67 -1.04 2.49
CA VAL A 136 0.13 -0.95 1.26
C VAL A 136 -0.69 -0.29 0.15
N GLN A 137 -0.10 0.69 -0.55
CA GLN A 137 -0.74 1.45 -1.63
C GLN A 137 -2.08 2.13 -1.23
N PRO A 138 -2.14 2.91 -0.12
CA PRO A 138 -3.39 3.52 0.37
C PRO A 138 -4.02 4.53 -0.61
N LYS A 139 -3.21 5.11 -1.50
CA LYS A 139 -3.65 6.14 -2.46
C LYS A 139 -3.98 5.57 -3.86
N PHE A 140 -3.71 4.28 -4.13
CA PHE A 140 -3.93 3.63 -5.42
C PHE A 140 -4.99 2.52 -5.32
N ALA A 141 -5.87 2.43 -6.32
CA ALA A 141 -6.94 1.44 -6.40
C ALA A 141 -7.73 1.28 -5.08
N LYS A 142 -8.34 2.38 -4.62
CA LYS A 142 -8.98 2.49 -3.30
C LYS A 142 -10.20 1.57 -3.09
N ASN A 143 -10.72 0.98 -4.17
CA ASN A 143 -11.76 -0.05 -4.16
C ASN A 143 -11.30 -1.39 -3.57
N ILE A 144 -9.99 -1.59 -3.38
CA ILE A 144 -9.43 -2.74 -2.66
C ILE A 144 -8.35 -2.28 -1.67
N ILE A 145 -8.38 -2.88 -0.50
CA ILE A 145 -7.44 -2.64 0.60
C ILE A 145 -6.47 -3.81 0.64
N THR A 146 -5.18 -3.50 0.78
CA THR A 146 -4.11 -4.48 0.97
C THR A 146 -3.17 -3.97 2.04
N GLY A 147 -2.74 -4.81 2.96
CA GLY A 147 -1.81 -4.39 3.99
C GLY A 147 -1.50 -5.49 4.99
N PHE A 148 -0.60 -5.19 5.91
CA PHE A 148 -0.17 -6.11 6.95
C PHE A 148 -0.86 -5.77 8.28
N ALA A 149 -1.16 -6.80 9.05
CA ALA A 149 -1.62 -6.68 10.43
C ALA A 149 -1.00 -7.79 11.26
N ARG A 150 -1.38 -7.85 12.55
CA ARG A 150 -1.06 -8.99 13.41
C ARG A 150 -2.32 -9.59 14.02
N PHE A 151 -2.24 -10.89 14.26
CA PHE A 151 -3.19 -11.65 15.08
C PHE A 151 -2.39 -12.48 16.09
N ASN A 152 -2.58 -12.22 17.38
CA ASN A 152 -1.78 -12.81 18.47
C ASN A 152 -0.25 -12.67 18.23
N GLY A 153 0.15 -11.50 17.73
CA GLY A 153 1.53 -11.14 17.44
C GLY A 153 2.09 -11.70 16.13
N GLN A 154 1.35 -12.56 15.43
CA GLN A 154 1.78 -13.16 14.15
C GLN A 154 1.42 -12.25 12.98
N SER A 155 2.37 -12.01 12.07
CA SER A 155 2.12 -11.21 10.85
C SER A 155 1.11 -11.89 9.93
N VAL A 156 0.14 -11.11 9.43
CA VAL A 156 -0.90 -11.56 8.49
C VAL A 156 -1.11 -10.49 7.40
N GLY A 157 -1.14 -10.93 6.14
CA GLY A 157 -1.56 -10.10 5.01
C GLY A 157 -3.08 -10.08 4.86
N ILE A 158 -3.67 -8.89 4.75
CA ILE A 158 -5.11 -8.69 4.55
C ILE A 158 -5.37 -8.18 3.13
N VAL A 159 -6.38 -8.76 2.48
CA VAL A 159 -6.96 -8.26 1.22
C VAL A 159 -8.46 -8.12 1.42
N ALA A 160 -9.01 -6.93 1.21
CA ALA A 160 -10.44 -6.67 1.45
C ALA A 160 -11.03 -5.68 0.44
N ASN A 161 -12.25 -5.92 -0.02
CA ASN A 161 -12.99 -4.95 -0.84
C ASN A 161 -13.38 -3.72 0.01
N GLN A 162 -13.40 -2.53 -0.58
CA GLN A 162 -13.82 -1.30 0.09
C GLN A 162 -15.12 -0.77 -0.54
N PRO A 163 -16.31 -1.10 0.02
CA PRO A 163 -17.60 -0.64 -0.51
C PRO A 163 -17.70 0.88 -0.62
N ALA A 164 -17.07 1.63 0.29
CA ALA A 164 -17.06 3.10 0.26
C ALA A 164 -16.29 3.69 -0.94
N ALA A 165 -15.56 2.87 -1.71
CA ALA A 165 -14.84 3.28 -2.91
C ALA A 165 -15.27 2.44 -4.12
N TYR A 166 -15.93 3.07 -5.08
CA TYR A 166 -16.45 2.41 -6.29
C TYR A 166 -17.30 1.16 -5.99
N ALA A 167 -18.07 1.16 -4.90
CA ALA A 167 -18.85 0.01 -4.45
C ALA A 167 -18.03 -1.28 -4.22
N GLY A 168 -16.71 -1.17 -4.02
CA GLY A 168 -15.82 -2.30 -3.81
C GLY A 168 -15.62 -3.20 -5.04
N VAL A 169 -16.05 -2.77 -6.23
CA VAL A 169 -15.94 -3.57 -7.46
C VAL A 169 -14.49 -3.80 -7.84
N LEU A 170 -14.19 -4.96 -8.43
CA LEU A 170 -12.86 -5.28 -8.93
C LEU A 170 -12.67 -4.70 -10.33
N ASP A 171 -11.61 -3.92 -10.50
CA ASP A 171 -11.14 -3.41 -11.79
C ASP A 171 -9.69 -3.86 -12.05
N VAL A 172 -9.12 -3.41 -13.17
CA VAL A 172 -7.74 -3.79 -13.56
C VAL A 172 -6.73 -3.34 -12.51
N ASN A 173 -6.88 -2.15 -11.94
CA ASN A 173 -5.92 -1.60 -10.98
C ASN A 173 -6.01 -2.32 -9.63
N ALA A 174 -7.22 -2.54 -9.11
CA ALA A 174 -7.44 -3.33 -7.89
C ALA A 174 -6.93 -4.76 -8.03
N SER A 175 -7.20 -5.39 -9.18
CA SER A 175 -6.74 -6.74 -9.46
C SER A 175 -5.21 -6.82 -9.48
N ARG A 176 -4.52 -5.87 -10.10
CA ARG A 176 -3.04 -5.80 -10.10
C ARG A 176 -2.46 -5.56 -8.70
N LYS A 177 -3.05 -4.63 -7.94
CA LYS A 177 -2.67 -4.32 -6.56
C LYS A 177 -2.76 -5.57 -5.67
N ALA A 178 -3.93 -6.20 -5.64
CA ALA A 178 -4.17 -7.38 -4.81
C ALA A 178 -3.35 -8.60 -5.26
N ALA A 179 -3.27 -8.87 -6.57
CA ALA A 179 -2.54 -10.04 -7.07
C ALA A 179 -1.05 -9.99 -6.71
N ARG A 180 -0.40 -8.81 -6.83
CA ARG A 180 1.01 -8.68 -6.44
C ARG A 180 1.20 -8.86 -4.94
N PHE A 181 0.31 -8.29 -4.13
CA PHE A 181 0.36 -8.40 -2.67
C PHE A 181 0.20 -9.86 -2.22
N VAL A 182 -0.79 -10.59 -2.74
CA VAL A 182 -1.00 -12.02 -2.43
C VAL A 182 0.23 -12.84 -2.81
N ARG A 183 0.81 -12.63 -4.00
CA ARG A 183 2.01 -13.35 -4.42
C ARG A 183 3.23 -13.06 -3.56
N PHE A 184 3.34 -11.85 -3.03
CA PHE A 184 4.41 -11.53 -2.09
C PHE A 184 4.22 -12.28 -0.77
N CYS A 185 3.02 -12.24 -0.18
CA CYS A 185 2.69 -12.95 1.06
C CYS A 185 2.69 -14.47 0.95
N ASP A 186 2.61 -15.03 -0.25
CA ASP A 186 2.75 -16.48 -0.48
C ASP A 186 4.23 -16.90 -0.61
N ALA A 187 5.07 -16.00 -1.12
CA ALA A 187 6.49 -16.26 -1.32
C ALA A 187 7.32 -16.17 -0.03
N PHE A 188 6.78 -15.52 1.00
CA PHE A 188 7.40 -15.23 2.31
C PHE A 188 6.37 -15.42 3.41
#